data_AF-A0A965Y403-F1
#
_entry.id   AF-A0A965Y403-F1
#
_cell.length_a   1.000
_cell.length_b   1.000
_cell.length_c   1.000
_cell.angle_alpha   90.00
_cell.angle_beta   90.00
_cell.angle_gamma   90.00
#
_symmetry.space_group_name_H-M   'P 1'
#
loop_
_entity.id
_entity.type
_entity.pdbx_description
1 polymer ?
#
loop_
_entity_poly.entity_id
_entity_poly.type
_entity_poly.pdbx_seq_one_letter_code
_entity_poly.pdbx_strand_id
1 'polypeptide(L)'
;MEEFRKKIVHEQVVPKRDAVYTPFPARMMPGVRAFLERMGISMLYSHQGEMFDRVLDGENVVITTSTASGKTLGFLLPVVQEILTAPTTRALFLYPTKALASDQFRALGPLLEFFGKSRLQAGIYDGDTPPSERGRIRGSANIILTNPEMLNATFLPNHNSYGFNFLFANLKYIVVDELHSYRGAFG
;
A
#
# COMPACT_ATOMS: atom_id res chain seq x y z
N MET A 1 39.76 16.57 5.36
CA MET A 1 39.20 15.26 5.78
C MET A 1 39.82 14.77 7.10
N GLU A 2 41.15 14.78 7.25
CA GLU A 2 41.86 14.43 8.52
C GLU A 2 41.36 15.20 9.76
N GLU A 3 41.05 16.49 9.59
CA GLU A 3 40.70 17.42 10.68
C GLU A 3 39.34 17.13 11.32
N PHE A 4 38.41 16.51 10.58
CA PHE A 4 37.09 16.12 11.08
C PHE A 4 37.13 14.79 11.83
N ARG A 5 38.07 13.90 11.47
CA ARG A 5 38.23 12.58 12.12
C ARG A 5 38.58 12.71 13.60
N LYS A 6 39.36 13.75 13.96
CA LYS A 6 39.75 14.08 15.34
C LYS A 6 38.60 14.64 16.20
N LYS A 7 37.45 14.96 15.59
CA LYS A 7 36.24 15.48 16.29
C LYS A 7 35.13 14.42 16.44
N ILE A 8 35.35 13.19 15.98
CA ILE A 8 34.40 12.09 16.15
C ILE A 8 34.50 11.60 17.61
N VAL A 9 33.43 11.78 18.38
CA VAL A 9 33.34 11.32 19.77
C VAL A 9 32.78 9.90 19.90
N HIS A 10 32.15 9.39 18.83
CA HIS A 10 31.57 8.06 18.79
C HIS A 10 31.44 7.56 17.35
N GLU A 11 31.84 6.31 17.13
CA GLU A 11 31.62 5.56 15.90
C GLU A 11 30.95 4.23 16.26
N GLN A 12 29.81 3.94 15.64
CA GLN A 12 29.11 2.68 15.82
C GLN A 12 28.93 2.01 14.46
N VAL A 13 29.46 0.80 14.33
CA VAL A 13 29.24 -0.04 13.15
C VAL A 13 28.10 -1.01 13.48
N VAL A 14 26.97 -0.86 12.78
CA VAL A 14 25.85 -1.80 12.87
C VAL A 14 26.13 -2.99 11.94
N PRO A 15 26.10 -4.24 12.43
CA PRO A 15 26.35 -5.41 11.59
C PRO A 15 25.34 -5.52 10.45
N LYS A 16 25.79 -5.97 9.28
CA LYS A 16 24.89 -6.34 8.18
C LYS A 16 23.95 -7.46 8.63
N ARG A 17 22.73 -7.46 8.11
CA ARG A 17 21.76 -8.54 8.29
C ARG A 17 21.44 -9.13 6.92
N ASP A 18 21.61 -10.44 6.78
CA ASP A 18 21.24 -11.13 5.55
C ASP A 18 19.71 -11.22 5.44
N ALA A 19 19.23 -11.18 4.20
CA ALA A 19 17.83 -11.28 3.90
C ALA A 19 17.29 -12.69 4.18
N VAL A 20 16.13 -12.78 4.83
CA VAL A 20 15.40 -14.04 5.02
C VAL A 20 14.27 -14.10 4.00
N TYR A 21 14.29 -15.13 3.16
CA TYR A 21 13.34 -15.32 2.07
C TYR A 21 12.42 -16.52 2.33
N THR A 22 11.27 -16.50 1.68
CA THR A 22 10.29 -17.58 1.61
C THR A 22 9.85 -17.79 0.16
N PRO A 23 9.56 -19.04 -0.27
CA PRO A 23 8.87 -19.25 -1.54
C PRO A 23 7.53 -18.50 -1.56
N PHE A 24 6.99 -18.30 -2.77
CA PHE A 24 5.65 -17.74 -2.92
C PHE A 24 4.61 -18.60 -2.18
N PRO A 25 3.73 -17.99 -1.36
CA PRO A 25 2.65 -18.70 -0.69
C PRO A 25 1.85 -19.58 -1.65
N ALA A 26 1.47 -20.78 -1.20
CA ALA A 26 0.83 -21.79 -2.06
C ALA A 26 -0.48 -21.30 -2.69
N ARG A 27 -1.21 -20.44 -1.96
CA ARG A 27 -2.48 -19.83 -2.40
C ARG A 27 -2.32 -18.55 -3.21
N MET A 28 -1.08 -18.14 -3.53
CA MET A 28 -0.84 -17.01 -4.40
C MET A 28 -1.29 -17.34 -5.83
N MET A 29 -2.17 -16.51 -6.38
CA MET A 29 -2.70 -16.70 -7.73
C MET A 29 -1.57 -16.65 -8.77
N PRO A 30 -1.66 -17.46 -9.85
CA PRO A 30 -0.67 -17.45 -10.93
C PRO A 30 -0.43 -16.06 -11.53
N GLY A 31 -1.46 -15.22 -11.63
CA GLY A 31 -1.32 -13.85 -12.15
C GLY A 31 -0.45 -12.95 -11.27
N VAL A 32 -0.57 -13.06 -9.94
CA VAL A 32 0.25 -12.30 -8.98
C VAL A 32 1.70 -12.81 -9.00
N ARG A 33 1.87 -14.14 -9.06
CA ARG A 33 3.18 -14.76 -9.23
C ARG A 33 3.88 -14.30 -10.51
N ALA A 34 3.17 -14.33 -11.65
CA ALA A 34 3.71 -13.90 -12.94
C ALA A 34 4.13 -12.41 -12.95
N PHE A 35 3.38 -11.55 -12.24
CA PHE A 35 3.79 -10.16 -12.03
C PHE A 35 5.11 -10.06 -11.26
N LEU A 36 5.24 -10.79 -10.15
CA LEU A 36 6.47 -10.81 -9.34
C LEU A 36 7.67 -11.33 -10.14
N GLU A 37 7.50 -12.42 -10.88
CA GLU A 37 8.54 -12.99 -11.73
C GLU A 37 8.97 -12.01 -12.83
N ARG A 38 8.03 -11.26 -13.43
CA ARG A 38 8.34 -10.19 -14.40
C ARG A 38 9.14 -9.04 -13.78
N MET A 39 8.98 -8.81 -12.48
CA MET A 39 9.77 -7.84 -11.71
C MET A 39 11.13 -8.40 -11.26
N GLY A 40 11.48 -9.63 -11.65
CA GLY A 40 12.72 -10.30 -11.24
C GLY A 40 12.68 -10.82 -9.81
N ILE A 41 11.50 -10.92 -9.20
CA ILE A 41 11.30 -11.44 -7.85
C ILE A 41 10.99 -12.92 -7.98
N SER A 42 11.84 -13.78 -7.41
CA SER A 42 11.66 -15.24 -7.40
C SER A 42 11.24 -15.78 -6.03
N MET A 43 11.45 -15.00 -4.97
CA MET A 43 11.07 -15.29 -3.59
C MET A 43 10.65 -13.99 -2.89
N LEU A 44 9.78 -14.11 -1.90
CA LEU A 44 9.42 -12.98 -1.04
C LEU A 44 10.35 -12.91 0.16
N TYR A 45 10.50 -11.71 0.74
CA TYR A 45 11.00 -11.65 2.12
C TYR A 45 10.01 -12.37 3.04
N SER A 46 10.52 -13.01 4.10
CA SER A 46 9.69 -13.78 5.03
C SER A 46 8.48 -13.00 5.56
N HIS A 47 8.69 -11.74 5.93
CA HIS A 47 7.63 -10.85 6.43
C HIS A 47 6.56 -10.53 5.38
N GLN A 48 6.89 -10.51 4.09
CA GLN A 48 5.91 -10.30 3.02
C GLN A 48 5.04 -11.53 2.82
N GLY A 49 5.65 -12.73 2.84
CA GLY A 49 4.92 -14.00 2.76
C GLY A 49 4.00 -14.20 3.97
N GLU A 50 4.50 -13.95 5.18
CA GLU A 50 3.71 -14.03 6.41
C GLU A 50 2.54 -13.03 6.40
N MET A 51 2.79 -11.78 5.97
CA MET A 51 1.73 -10.77 5.85
C MET A 51 0.67 -11.19 4.84
N PHE A 52 1.08 -11.72 3.70
CA PHE A 52 0.15 -12.24 2.69
C PHE A 52 -0.74 -13.35 3.27
N ASP A 53 -0.17 -14.25 4.07
CA ASP A 53 -0.93 -15.33 4.66
C ASP A 53 -1.88 -14.86 5.80
N ARG A 54 -1.42 -14.02 6.69
CA ARG A 54 -2.30 -13.49 7.76
C ARG A 54 -3.44 -12.61 7.22
N VAL A 55 -3.15 -11.77 6.21
CA VAL A 55 -4.16 -10.83 5.69
C VAL A 55 -5.29 -11.53 4.94
N LEU A 56 -5.03 -12.59 4.14
CA LEU A 56 -6.15 -13.30 3.50
C LEU A 56 -6.88 -14.24 4.48
N ASP A 57 -6.31 -14.54 5.63
CA ASP A 57 -7.02 -15.22 6.74
C ASP A 57 -7.95 -14.25 7.50
N GLY A 58 -7.96 -12.96 7.13
CA GLY A 58 -8.80 -11.93 7.73
C GLY A 58 -8.20 -11.30 8.99
N GLU A 59 -6.92 -11.55 9.27
CA GLU A 59 -6.23 -10.92 10.41
C GLU A 59 -5.87 -9.45 10.12
N ASN A 60 -5.97 -8.62 11.17
CA ASN A 60 -5.39 -7.28 11.16
C ASN A 60 -3.90 -7.36 11.49
N VAL A 61 -3.05 -6.88 10.60
CA VAL A 61 -1.58 -7.02 10.71
C VAL A 61 -0.91 -5.65 10.83
N VAL A 62 0.04 -5.54 11.76
CA VAL A 62 0.97 -4.42 11.84
C VAL A 62 2.37 -4.92 11.51
N ILE A 63 3.02 -4.27 10.54
CA ILE A 63 4.39 -4.59 10.13
C ILE A 63 5.36 -3.53 10.66
N THR A 64 6.35 -3.97 11.45
CA THR A 64 7.41 -3.11 11.99
C THR A 64 8.74 -3.43 11.30
N THR A 65 8.92 -2.90 10.09
CA THR A 65 10.15 -3.06 9.32
C THR A 65 10.79 -1.70 9.03
N SER A 66 12.10 -1.68 8.80
CA SER A 66 12.80 -0.46 8.39
C SER A 66 12.28 0.06 7.04
N THR A 67 12.43 1.35 6.78
CA THR A 67 12.28 1.89 5.42
C THR A 67 13.18 1.13 4.43
N ALA A 68 12.72 1.00 3.18
CA ALA A 68 13.36 0.19 2.13
C ALA A 68 13.39 -1.35 2.35
N SER A 69 12.67 -1.88 3.34
CA SER A 69 12.54 -3.34 3.57
C SER A 69 11.61 -4.09 2.61
N GLY A 70 10.90 -3.38 1.73
CA GLY A 70 9.88 -3.97 0.86
C GLY A 70 8.49 -4.07 1.47
N LYS A 71 8.18 -3.28 2.53
CA LYS A 71 6.85 -3.22 3.16
C LYS A 71 5.70 -3.01 2.16
N THR A 72 5.92 -2.21 1.12
CA THR A 72 4.91 -1.88 0.11
C THR A 72 4.37 -3.12 -0.60
N LEU A 73 5.24 -4.04 -1.00
CA LEU A 73 4.79 -5.31 -1.59
C LEU A 73 4.01 -6.16 -0.58
N GLY A 74 4.42 -6.17 0.70
CA GLY A 74 3.77 -6.94 1.75
C GLY A 74 2.28 -6.65 1.90
N PHE A 75 1.89 -5.38 1.98
CA PHE A 75 0.47 -5.00 2.08
C PHE A 75 -0.25 -4.97 0.73
N LEU A 76 0.47 -4.75 -0.38
CA LEU A 76 -0.14 -4.63 -1.71
C LEU A 76 -0.58 -5.99 -2.28
N LEU A 77 0.24 -7.03 -2.12
CA LEU A 77 -0.01 -8.35 -2.68
C LEU A 77 -1.35 -8.98 -2.25
N PRO A 78 -1.72 -9.04 -0.96
CA PRO A 78 -3.01 -9.62 -0.57
C PRO A 78 -4.20 -8.80 -1.10
N VAL A 79 -4.09 -7.46 -1.10
CA VAL A 79 -5.13 -6.56 -1.64
C VAL A 79 -5.35 -6.81 -3.14
N VAL A 80 -4.26 -6.91 -3.91
CA VAL A 80 -4.33 -7.18 -5.35
C VAL A 80 -4.92 -8.55 -5.63
N GLN A 81 -4.48 -9.59 -4.92
CA GLN A 81 -5.04 -10.93 -5.08
C GLN A 81 -6.56 -10.92 -4.86
N GLU A 82 -7.03 -10.25 -3.82
CA GLU A 82 -8.46 -10.17 -3.56
C GLU A 82 -9.20 -9.41 -4.66
N ILE A 83 -8.67 -8.28 -5.14
CA ILE A 83 -9.28 -7.53 -6.25
C ILE A 83 -9.38 -8.39 -7.52
N LEU A 84 -8.35 -9.18 -7.81
CA LEU A 84 -8.36 -10.07 -8.96
C LEU A 84 -9.34 -11.25 -8.82
N THR A 85 -9.68 -11.63 -7.59
CA THR A 85 -10.64 -12.70 -7.27
C THR A 85 -12.08 -12.15 -7.24
N ALA A 86 -12.26 -10.99 -6.62
CA ALA A 86 -13.53 -10.29 -6.47
C ALA A 86 -13.35 -8.83 -6.96
N PRO A 87 -13.66 -8.54 -8.24
CA PRO A 87 -13.40 -7.22 -8.86
C PRO A 87 -14.16 -6.04 -8.22
N THR A 88 -15.20 -6.31 -7.45
CA THR A 88 -15.92 -5.29 -6.67
C THR A 88 -15.14 -4.87 -5.43
N THR A 89 -14.17 -5.65 -4.96
CA THR A 89 -13.32 -5.32 -3.79
C THR A 89 -12.73 -3.93 -3.90
N ARG A 90 -12.78 -3.21 -2.78
CA ARG A 90 -12.18 -1.89 -2.63
C ARG A 90 -11.20 -1.85 -1.46
N ALA A 91 -10.19 -1.01 -1.61
CA ALA A 91 -9.18 -0.74 -0.59
C ALA A 91 -8.89 0.76 -0.46
N LEU A 92 -8.69 1.21 0.78
CA LEU A 92 -8.23 2.56 1.11
C LEU A 92 -6.80 2.51 1.61
N PHE A 93 -5.91 3.27 0.96
CA PHE A 93 -4.53 3.41 1.40
C PHE A 93 -4.36 4.81 1.96
N LEU A 94 -4.18 4.89 3.28
CA LEU A 94 -4.02 6.13 4.04
C LEU A 94 -2.53 6.43 4.18
N TYR A 95 -2.14 7.57 3.64
CA TYR A 95 -0.80 8.12 3.74
C TYR A 95 -0.82 9.42 4.55
N PRO A 96 0.23 9.69 5.36
CA PRO A 96 0.32 10.90 6.15
C PRO A 96 0.49 12.17 5.32
N THR A 97 0.93 12.06 4.06
CA THR A 97 1.13 13.22 3.18
C THR A 97 0.70 12.91 1.75
N LYS A 98 0.24 13.95 1.03
CA LYS A 98 -0.09 13.85 -0.41
C LYS A 98 1.13 13.48 -1.26
N ALA A 99 2.31 13.98 -0.90
CA ALA A 99 3.56 13.67 -1.61
C ALA A 99 3.86 12.17 -1.53
N LEU A 100 3.76 11.58 -0.33
CA LEU A 100 3.95 10.14 -0.16
C LEU A 100 2.89 9.33 -0.92
N ALA A 101 1.61 9.74 -0.86
CA ALA A 101 0.56 9.10 -1.66
C ALA A 101 0.87 9.14 -3.17
N SER A 102 1.41 10.26 -3.68
CA SER A 102 1.82 10.41 -5.08
C SER A 102 2.97 9.48 -5.44
N ASP A 103 4.00 9.39 -4.61
CA ASP A 103 5.13 8.50 -4.84
C ASP A 103 4.72 7.02 -4.80
N GLN A 104 3.85 6.64 -3.87
CA GLN A 104 3.32 5.28 -3.81
C GLN A 104 2.41 4.98 -5.00
N PHE A 105 1.60 5.93 -5.47
CA PHE A 105 0.80 5.76 -6.69
C PHE A 105 1.68 5.49 -7.91
N ARG A 106 2.79 6.22 -8.06
CA ARG A 106 3.77 5.97 -9.14
C ARG A 106 4.38 4.58 -9.03
N ALA A 107 4.67 4.12 -7.81
CA ALA A 107 5.18 2.77 -7.57
C ALA A 107 4.17 1.66 -7.94
N LEU A 108 2.86 1.96 -7.97
CA LEU A 108 1.85 1.03 -8.49
C LEU A 108 1.84 0.94 -10.03
N GLY A 109 2.51 1.84 -10.75
CA GLY A 109 2.49 1.92 -12.21
C GLY A 109 2.72 0.58 -12.93
N PRO A 110 3.84 -0.13 -12.66
CA PRO A 110 4.13 -1.42 -13.28
C PRO A 110 3.04 -2.48 -13.02
N LEU A 111 2.45 -2.47 -11.82
CA LEU A 111 1.37 -3.38 -11.43
C LEU A 111 0.08 -3.09 -12.22
N LEU A 112 -0.31 -1.81 -12.29
CA LEU A 112 -1.49 -1.36 -13.01
C LEU A 112 -1.36 -1.63 -14.52
N GLU A 113 -0.16 -1.44 -15.07
CA GLU A 113 0.14 -1.74 -16.47
C GLU A 113 0.06 -3.25 -16.75
N PHE A 114 0.64 -4.07 -15.88
CA PHE A 114 0.66 -5.53 -16.04
C PHE A 114 -0.73 -6.15 -16.06
N PHE A 115 -1.60 -5.75 -15.12
CA PHE A 115 -2.96 -6.30 -15.03
C PHE A 115 -3.96 -5.61 -15.97
N GLY A 116 -3.68 -4.36 -16.33
CA GLY A 116 -4.54 -3.55 -17.18
C GLY A 116 -5.78 -3.00 -16.47
N LYS A 117 -6.31 -1.90 -17.02
CA LYS A 117 -7.44 -1.14 -16.43
C LYS A 117 -8.73 -1.95 -16.29
N SER A 118 -8.90 -3.05 -17.04
CA SER A 118 -10.08 -3.92 -16.91
C SER A 118 -10.05 -4.82 -15.68
N ARG A 119 -8.88 -5.00 -15.06
CA ARG A 119 -8.70 -5.91 -13.91
C ARG A 119 -8.29 -5.21 -12.63
N LEU A 120 -7.52 -4.13 -12.74
CA LEU A 120 -7.03 -3.38 -11.59
C LEU A 120 -6.94 -1.89 -11.91
N GLN A 121 -7.59 -1.07 -11.08
CA GLN A 121 -7.49 0.38 -11.16
C GLN A 121 -7.14 0.98 -9.81
N ALA A 122 -6.32 2.02 -9.82
CA ALA A 122 -6.05 2.83 -8.65
C ALA A 122 -6.19 4.32 -8.99
N GLY A 123 -6.38 5.14 -7.96
CA GLY A 123 -6.40 6.60 -8.10
C GLY A 123 -6.04 7.30 -6.80
N ILE A 124 -5.43 8.48 -6.91
CA ILE A 124 -5.24 9.39 -5.78
C ILE A 124 -6.52 10.20 -5.62
N TYR A 125 -7.07 10.23 -4.41
CA TYR A 125 -8.19 11.08 -4.07
C TYR A 125 -7.81 11.94 -2.87
N ASP A 126 -7.43 13.18 -3.14
CA ASP A 126 -7.06 14.18 -2.15
C ASP A 126 -7.58 15.58 -2.51
N GLY A 127 -7.13 16.59 -1.76
CA GLY A 127 -7.49 17.98 -2.00
C GLY A 127 -7.05 18.51 -3.37
N ASP A 128 -6.01 17.93 -3.98
CA ASP A 128 -5.44 18.38 -5.26
C ASP A 128 -6.05 17.61 -6.45
N THR A 129 -6.87 16.59 -6.17
CA THR A 129 -7.55 15.78 -7.19
C THR A 129 -8.58 16.63 -7.94
N PRO A 130 -8.44 16.79 -9.28
CA PRO A 130 -9.34 17.61 -10.08
C PRO A 130 -10.80 17.16 -9.96
N PRO A 131 -11.79 18.08 -9.89
CA PRO A 131 -13.20 17.72 -9.76
C PRO A 131 -13.70 16.73 -10.81
N SER A 132 -13.21 16.82 -12.05
CA SER A 132 -13.54 15.91 -13.15
C SER A 132 -13.10 14.46 -12.90
N GLU A 133 -11.99 14.26 -12.18
CA GLU A 133 -11.43 12.94 -11.90
C GLU A 133 -12.08 12.28 -10.69
N ARG A 134 -12.59 13.07 -9.73
CA ARG A 134 -13.15 12.56 -8.47
C ARG A 134 -14.28 11.55 -8.70
N GLY A 135 -15.17 11.82 -9.66
CA GLY A 135 -16.27 10.91 -10.00
C GLY A 135 -15.76 9.58 -10.56
N ARG A 136 -14.81 9.63 -11.51
CA ARG A 136 -14.19 8.46 -12.10
C ARG A 136 -13.51 7.60 -11.03
N ILE A 137 -12.71 8.21 -10.15
CA ILE A 137 -11.97 7.49 -9.11
C ILE A 137 -12.92 6.77 -8.14
N ARG A 138 -13.97 7.43 -7.66
CA ARG A 138 -14.96 6.78 -6.77
C ARG A 138 -15.71 5.64 -7.44
N GLY A 139 -16.02 5.78 -8.73
CA GLY A 139 -16.76 4.77 -9.49
C GLY A 139 -15.93 3.56 -9.90
N SER A 140 -14.66 3.75 -10.27
CA SER A 140 -13.88 2.73 -10.95
C SER A 140 -12.62 2.24 -10.23
N ALA A 141 -12.03 3.03 -9.32
CA ALA A 141 -10.78 2.63 -8.68
C ALA A 141 -11.04 1.50 -7.66
N ASN A 142 -10.24 0.43 -7.74
CA ASN A 142 -10.19 -0.61 -6.73
C ASN A 142 -9.40 -0.15 -5.49
N ILE A 143 -8.29 0.58 -5.72
CA ILE A 143 -7.42 1.12 -4.67
C ILE A 143 -7.50 2.64 -4.73
N ILE A 144 -7.93 3.27 -3.63
CA ILE A 144 -7.90 4.72 -3.50
C ILE A 144 -6.82 5.10 -2.49
N LEU A 145 -5.85 5.90 -2.96
CA LEU A 145 -4.81 6.48 -2.11
C LEU A 145 -5.30 7.85 -1.63
N THR A 146 -5.30 8.07 -0.32
CA THR A 146 -5.81 9.30 0.28
C THR A 146 -5.08 9.59 1.60
N ASN A 147 -5.57 10.57 2.35
CA ASN A 147 -5.04 10.97 3.65
C ASN A 147 -6.19 11.06 4.68
N PRO A 148 -5.88 11.07 5.99
CA PRO A 148 -6.91 11.13 7.03
C PRO A 148 -7.80 12.37 6.92
N GLU A 149 -7.26 13.51 6.49
CA GLU A 149 -8.03 14.75 6.35
C GLU A 149 -9.17 14.58 5.34
N MET A 150 -8.89 13.95 4.20
CA MET A 150 -9.89 13.71 3.15
C MET A 150 -10.90 12.65 3.56
N LEU A 151 -10.45 11.62 4.29
CA LEU A 151 -11.35 10.63 4.89
C LEU A 151 -12.37 11.32 5.79
N ASN A 152 -11.92 12.19 6.69
CA ASN A 152 -12.78 12.92 7.64
C ASN A 152 -13.63 14.00 6.97
N ALA A 153 -13.05 14.83 6.09
CA ALA A 153 -13.73 15.99 5.53
C ALA A 153 -14.65 15.65 4.35
N THR A 154 -14.39 14.55 3.63
CA THR A 154 -15.10 14.23 2.38
C THR A 154 -15.74 12.85 2.39
N PHE A 155 -15.00 11.79 2.74
CA PHE A 155 -15.50 10.43 2.54
C PHE A 155 -16.59 10.09 3.55
N LEU A 156 -16.31 10.25 4.85
CA LEU A 156 -17.24 9.90 5.91
C LEU A 156 -18.52 10.77 5.92
N PRO A 157 -18.46 12.11 5.74
CA PRO A 157 -19.67 12.93 5.67
C PRO A 157 -20.58 12.58 4.49
N ASN A 158 -19.98 12.10 3.39
CA ASN A 158 -20.69 11.77 2.16
C ASN A 158 -20.87 10.25 1.95
N HIS A 159 -20.71 9.42 2.99
CA HIS A 159 -20.63 7.96 2.87
C HIS A 159 -21.80 7.30 2.12
N ASN A 160 -23.01 7.88 2.18
CA ASN A 160 -24.20 7.39 1.48
C ASN A 160 -24.46 8.04 0.12
N SER A 161 -23.52 8.84 -0.41
CA SER A 161 -23.74 9.69 -1.58
C SER A 161 -22.52 9.77 -2.50
N TYR A 162 -22.69 10.37 -3.68
CA TYR A 162 -21.63 10.67 -4.65
C TYR A 162 -20.76 9.48 -5.11
N GLY A 163 -21.18 8.23 -4.88
CA GLY A 163 -20.41 7.02 -5.20
C GLY A 163 -19.55 6.48 -4.05
N PHE A 164 -19.52 7.15 -2.89
CA PHE A 164 -18.87 6.61 -1.69
C PHE A 164 -19.64 5.42 -1.09
N ASN A 165 -20.95 5.34 -1.31
CA ASN A 165 -21.76 4.20 -0.89
C ASN A 165 -21.25 2.89 -1.50
N PHE A 166 -20.90 2.90 -2.79
CA PHE A 166 -20.33 1.74 -3.46
C PHE A 166 -18.93 1.40 -2.93
N LEU A 167 -18.10 2.42 -2.65
CA LEU A 167 -16.80 2.24 -2.01
C LEU A 167 -16.94 1.52 -0.66
N PHE A 168 -17.74 2.07 0.25
CA PHE A 168 -17.89 1.55 1.61
C PHE A 168 -18.59 0.18 1.64
N ALA A 169 -19.56 -0.07 0.76
CA ALA A 169 -20.23 -1.37 0.67
C ALA A 169 -19.29 -2.52 0.24
N ASN A 170 -18.19 -2.21 -0.44
CA ASN A 170 -17.22 -3.20 -0.93
C ASN A 170 -15.82 -3.03 -0.33
N LEU A 171 -15.67 -2.19 0.69
CA LEU A 171 -14.38 -1.92 1.32
C LEU A 171 -13.96 -3.14 2.13
N LYS A 172 -12.88 -3.82 1.70
CA LYS A 172 -12.33 -4.99 2.40
C LYS A 172 -11.02 -4.67 3.12
N TYR A 173 -10.23 -3.71 2.62
CA TYR A 173 -8.92 -3.39 3.17
C TYR A 173 -8.75 -1.90 3.44
N ILE A 174 -8.13 -1.61 4.58
CA ILE A 174 -7.60 -0.29 4.91
C ILE A 174 -6.13 -0.47 5.24
N VAL A 175 -5.26 0.16 4.47
CA VAL A 175 -3.81 0.20 4.72
C VAL A 175 -3.49 1.54 5.33
N VAL A 176 -2.78 1.55 6.45
CA VAL A 176 -2.31 2.75 7.13
C VAL A 176 -0.79 2.75 7.09
N ASP A 177 -0.21 3.61 6.26
CA ASP A 177 1.24 3.75 6.18
C ASP A 177 1.76 4.79 7.19
N GLU A 178 2.99 4.59 7.63
CA GLU A 178 3.66 5.39 8.66
C GLU A 178 2.84 5.53 9.94
N LEU A 179 2.30 4.42 10.46
CA LEU A 179 1.40 4.43 11.64
C LEU A 179 1.91 5.28 12.82
N HIS A 180 3.23 5.34 13.00
CA HIS A 180 3.89 6.13 14.04
C HIS A 180 3.69 7.66 13.91
N SER A 181 3.27 8.17 12.75
CA SER A 181 2.94 9.58 12.55
C SER A 181 1.59 9.97 13.18
N TYR A 182 0.68 9.02 13.38
CA TYR A 182 -0.64 9.27 13.97
C TYR A 182 -0.57 9.13 15.49
N ARG A 183 -0.03 10.17 16.15
CA ARG A 183 0.14 10.21 17.61
C ARG A 183 -0.12 11.61 18.16
N GLY A 184 -0.40 11.71 19.45
CA GLY A 184 -0.69 13.00 20.12
C GLY A 184 -2.05 13.55 19.71
N ALA A 185 -2.22 14.87 19.71
CA ALA A 185 -3.52 15.50 19.37
C ALA A 185 -4.02 15.23 17.94
N PHE A 186 -3.16 14.71 17.06
CA PHE A 186 -3.49 14.36 15.68
C PHE A 186 -3.99 12.92 15.52
N GLY A 187 -3.58 12.00 16.41
CA GLY A 187 -3.96 10.58 16.36
C GLY A 187 -5.21 10.31 17.19
#